data_AF-A0A0E2Q6G4-F1
#
_entry.id   AF-A0A0E2Q6G4-F1
#
_cell.length_a   1.000
_cell.length_b   1.000
_cell.length_c   1.000
_cell.angle_alpha   90.00
_cell.angle_beta   90.00
_cell.angle_gamma   90.00
#
_symmetry.space_group_name_H-M   'P 1'
#
loop_
_entity.id
_entity.type
_entity.pdbx_description
1 polymer ?
#
loop_
_entity_poly.entity_id
_entity_poly.type
_entity_poly.pdbx_seq_one_letter_code
_entity_poly.pdbx_strand_id
1 'polypeptide(L)'
;MTNNNENQVPSDLIAQAQLKQIYNLLLDIKENQDYQIRWERNNSILAPFYSARTKVIEANNSKYFREKVKSLKDANTLFEESVSAIKSDIISNRDEIIKKISQPTYRQASLQTHADFLLQDIEIMTKIVGMQIYIDLTLNNEEMAHDRLLSFEGSMELVSKQDIPYKTNYLKELAKKLLYVKKSKWIKNNSIPKVSLLELIHNHYSYSKNNIDLFINVNTKLIEFHQDSNVNLSNTETAKIETEKK
;
A
#
# COMPACT_ATOMS: atom_id res chain seq x y z
N MET A 1 -58.64 -18.47 -34.82
CA MET A 1 -58.72 -18.18 -33.36
C MET A 1 -57.48 -17.40 -32.98
N THR A 2 -57.66 -16.46 -32.06
CA THR A 2 -56.94 -15.20 -31.86
C THR A 2 -55.48 -15.30 -31.38
N ASN A 3 -54.70 -14.30 -31.83
CA ASN A 3 -53.36 -13.92 -31.39
C ASN A 3 -53.22 -13.86 -29.86
N ASN A 4 -52.17 -14.49 -29.32
CA ASN A 4 -51.75 -14.37 -27.92
C ASN A 4 -50.37 -13.71 -27.76
N ASN A 5 -49.95 -12.83 -28.69
CA ASN A 5 -48.66 -12.15 -28.63
C ASN A 5 -48.72 -10.68 -28.14
N GLU A 6 -49.89 -10.18 -27.73
CA GLU A 6 -50.06 -8.74 -27.40
C GLU A 6 -49.78 -8.38 -25.93
N ASN A 7 -49.64 -9.36 -25.02
CA ASN A 7 -49.49 -9.09 -23.58
C ASN A 7 -48.08 -9.32 -22.99
N GLN A 8 -47.10 -9.82 -23.75
CA GLN A 8 -45.72 -10.06 -23.27
C GLN A 8 -44.78 -8.85 -23.44
N VAL A 9 -45.00 -8.02 -24.46
CA VAL A 9 -44.17 -6.84 -24.74
C VAL A 9 -44.21 -5.79 -23.61
N PRO A 10 -45.37 -5.49 -22.98
CA PRO A 10 -45.42 -4.53 -21.87
C PRO A 10 -44.72 -5.02 -20.60
N SER A 11 -44.79 -6.33 -20.28
CA SER A 11 -44.14 -6.89 -19.08
C SER A 11 -42.62 -6.91 -19.22
N ASP A 12 -42.10 -7.21 -20.42
CA ASP A 12 -40.66 -7.23 -20.69
C ASP A 12 -40.06 -5.81 -20.67
N LEU A 13 -40.78 -4.80 -21.16
CA LEU A 13 -40.39 -3.40 -21.07
C LEU A 13 -40.39 -2.89 -19.62
N ILE A 14 -41.38 -3.29 -18.82
CA ILE A 14 -41.43 -2.96 -17.39
C ILE A 14 -40.28 -3.64 -16.64
N ALA A 15 -40.00 -4.92 -16.93
CA ALA A 15 -38.86 -5.63 -16.33
C ALA A 15 -37.52 -4.99 -16.71
N GLN A 16 -37.33 -4.61 -17.98
CA GLN A 16 -36.13 -3.89 -18.43
C GLN A 16 -36.00 -2.51 -17.76
N ALA A 17 -37.10 -1.78 -17.59
CA ALA A 17 -37.11 -0.50 -16.88
C ALA A 17 -36.74 -0.67 -15.40
N GLN A 18 -37.25 -1.71 -14.73
CA GLN A 18 -36.90 -2.04 -13.35
C GLN A 18 -35.43 -2.44 -13.22
N LEU A 19 -34.90 -3.27 -14.12
CA LEU A 19 -33.48 -3.64 -14.15
C LEU A 19 -32.59 -2.41 -14.36
N LYS A 20 -33.00 -1.47 -15.21
CA LYS A 20 -32.28 -0.19 -15.40
C LYS A 20 -32.28 0.66 -14.13
N GLN A 21 -33.41 0.72 -13.42
CA GLN A 21 -33.49 1.43 -12.13
C GLN A 21 -32.58 0.79 -11.08
N ILE A 22 -32.58 -0.54 -10.97
CA ILE A 22 -31.69 -1.28 -10.07
C ILE A 22 -30.22 -1.01 -10.44
N TYR A 23 -29.88 -1.07 -11.72
CA TYR A 23 -28.52 -0.79 -12.19
C TYR A 23 -28.04 0.63 -11.82
N ASN A 24 -28.90 1.63 -12.03
CA ASN A 24 -28.57 3.01 -11.67
C ASN A 24 -28.39 3.17 -10.15
N LEU A 25 -29.26 2.57 -9.34
CA LEU A 25 -29.12 2.59 -7.88
C LEU A 25 -27.81 1.93 -7.42
N LEU A 26 -27.42 0.82 -8.06
CA LEU A 26 -26.14 0.16 -7.77
C LEU A 26 -24.94 1.04 -8.14
N LEU A 27 -25.05 1.85 -9.20
CA LEU A 27 -24.02 2.81 -9.57
C LEU A 27 -23.89 3.93 -8.52
N ASP A 28 -25.01 4.51 -8.10
CA ASP A 28 -25.04 5.55 -7.05
C ASP A 28 -24.51 5.04 -5.71
N ILE A 29 -24.87 3.80 -5.32
CA ILE A 29 -24.33 3.16 -4.11
C ILE A 29 -22.82 3.03 -4.21
N LYS A 30 -22.31 2.57 -5.36
CA LYS A 30 -20.87 2.42 -5.58
C LYS A 30 -20.15 3.78 -5.48
N GLU A 31 -20.67 4.82 -6.11
CA GLU A 31 -20.06 6.16 -6.06
C GLU A 31 -20.00 6.71 -4.62
N ASN A 32 -21.07 6.52 -3.85
CA ASN A 32 -21.10 6.91 -2.44
C ASN A 32 -20.12 6.10 -1.58
N GLN A 33 -19.99 4.79 -1.83
CA GLN A 33 -19.01 3.94 -1.14
C GLN A 33 -17.57 4.37 -1.47
N ASP A 34 -17.28 4.64 -2.74
CA ASP A 34 -15.97 5.12 -3.18
C ASP A 34 -15.61 6.46 -2.50
N TYR A 35 -16.59 7.36 -2.32
CA TYR A 35 -16.41 8.59 -1.55
C TYR A 35 -16.16 8.32 -0.06
N GLN A 36 -16.96 7.48 0.58
CA GLN A 36 -16.82 7.15 2.01
C GLN A 36 -15.46 6.54 2.32
N ILE A 37 -14.97 5.62 1.49
CA ILE A 37 -13.65 5.01 1.64
C ILE A 37 -12.55 6.09 1.60
N ARG A 38 -12.59 7.00 0.62
CA ARG A 38 -11.61 8.09 0.52
C ARG A 38 -11.69 9.05 1.71
N TRP A 39 -12.90 9.39 2.15
CA TRP A 39 -13.12 10.26 3.29
C TRP A 39 -12.59 9.64 4.58
N GLU A 40 -12.86 8.35 4.82
CA GLU A 40 -12.38 7.63 5.99
C GLU A 40 -10.85 7.58 6.01
N ARG A 41 -10.22 7.22 4.89
CA ARG A 41 -8.75 7.22 4.75
C ARG A 41 -8.14 8.60 5.00
N ASN A 42 -8.76 9.66 4.48
CA ASN A 42 -8.29 11.03 4.73
C ASN A 42 -8.35 11.37 6.22
N ASN A 43 -9.39 10.95 6.93
CA ASN A 43 -9.53 11.23 8.35
C ASN A 43 -8.60 10.38 9.21
N SER A 44 -8.48 9.08 8.92
CA SER A 44 -7.69 8.16 9.73
C SER A 44 -6.19 8.28 9.50
N ILE A 45 -5.76 8.63 8.27
CA ILE A 45 -4.35 8.72 7.90
C ILE A 45 -3.86 10.17 7.86
N LEU A 46 -4.55 11.06 7.13
CA LEU A 46 -4.00 12.40 6.85
C LEU A 46 -4.19 13.38 8.02
N ALA A 47 -5.32 13.31 8.74
CA ALA A 47 -5.56 14.21 9.87
C ALA A 47 -4.51 14.08 10.99
N PRO A 48 -4.19 12.87 11.50
CA PRO A 48 -3.11 12.72 12.48
C PRO A 48 -1.74 13.11 11.89
N PHE A 49 -1.46 12.79 10.62
CA PHE A 49 -0.23 13.22 9.96
C PHE A 49 -0.06 14.75 9.92
N TYR A 50 -1.10 15.50 9.55
CA TYR A 50 -1.06 16.97 9.52
C TYR A 50 -0.93 17.57 10.92
N SER A 51 -1.56 16.93 11.91
CA SER A 51 -1.44 17.33 13.31
C SER A 51 0.00 17.12 13.81
N ALA A 52 0.60 15.98 13.50
CA ALA A 52 2.00 15.68 13.80
C ALA A 52 2.96 16.69 13.17
N ARG A 53 2.73 17.03 11.88
CA ARG A 53 3.51 18.08 11.20
C ARG A 53 3.43 19.42 11.92
N THR A 54 2.26 19.80 12.39
CA THR A 54 2.09 21.03 13.19
C THR A 54 2.94 20.98 14.45
N LYS A 55 2.97 19.84 15.14
CA LYS A 55 3.83 19.63 16.32
C LYS A 55 5.32 19.71 16.02
N VAL A 56 5.77 19.20 14.88
CA VAL A 56 7.16 19.38 14.42
C VAL A 56 7.48 20.86 14.19
N ILE A 57 6.57 21.62 13.60
CA ILE A 57 6.75 23.07 13.36
C ILE A 57 6.79 23.83 14.70
N GLU A 58 5.90 23.50 15.65
CA GLU A 58 5.93 24.06 17.02
C GLU A 58 7.28 23.78 17.69
N ALA A 59 7.78 22.55 17.59
CA ALA A 59 9.08 22.18 18.14
C ALA A 59 10.24 22.99 17.52
N ASN A 60 10.22 23.19 16.19
CA ASN A 60 11.23 23.96 15.48
C ASN A 60 11.23 25.44 15.88
N ASN A 61 10.05 26.01 16.15
CA ASN A 61 9.89 27.41 16.51
C ASN A 61 10.02 27.68 18.01
N SER A 62 10.02 26.65 18.86
CA SER A 62 10.18 26.84 20.30
C SER A 62 11.61 27.23 20.68
N LYS A 63 11.72 28.20 21.58
CA LYS A 63 12.97 28.66 22.19
C LYS A 63 13.43 27.78 23.35
N TYR A 64 12.50 27.01 23.95
CA TYR A 64 12.76 26.24 25.16
C TYR A 64 12.92 24.76 24.83
N PHE A 65 14.06 24.19 25.23
CA PHE A 65 14.37 22.78 24.98
C PHE A 65 13.27 21.83 25.48
N ARG A 66 12.72 22.09 26.66
CA ARG A 66 11.64 21.26 27.25
C ARG A 66 10.39 21.23 26.37
N GLU A 67 10.01 22.36 25.80
CA GLU A 67 8.84 22.46 24.91
C GLU A 67 9.12 21.79 23.56
N LYS A 68 10.32 21.96 23.01
CA LYS A 68 10.77 21.25 21.80
C LYS A 68 10.64 19.73 21.99
N VAL A 69 11.18 19.19 23.09
CA VAL A 69 11.09 17.75 23.40
C VAL A 69 9.63 17.31 23.53
N LYS A 70 8.78 18.09 24.22
CA LYS A 70 7.35 17.77 24.37
C LYS A 70 6.65 17.70 23.02
N SER A 71 6.77 18.75 22.20
CA SER A 71 6.12 18.80 20.87
C SER A 71 6.62 17.69 19.95
N LEU A 72 7.90 17.33 20.00
CA LEU A 72 8.44 16.20 19.22
C LEU A 72 7.85 14.85 19.67
N LYS A 73 7.66 14.63 20.98
CA LYS A 73 7.00 13.43 21.49
C LYS A 73 5.52 13.37 21.07
N ASP A 74 4.81 14.50 21.17
CA ASP A 74 3.42 14.62 20.73
C ASP A 74 3.30 14.34 19.21
N ALA A 75 4.27 14.80 18.41
CA ALA A 75 4.34 14.49 16.98
C ALA A 75 4.48 12.99 16.73
N ASN A 76 5.37 12.31 17.47
CA ASN A 76 5.57 10.87 17.33
C ASN A 76 4.32 10.05 17.65
N THR A 77 3.55 10.43 18.68
CA THR A 77 2.26 9.80 19.01
C THR A 77 1.27 9.92 17.84
N LEU A 78 1.12 11.12 17.28
CA LEU A 78 0.22 11.35 16.14
C LEU A 78 0.68 10.64 14.86
N PHE A 79 1.98 10.58 14.61
CA PHE A 79 2.52 9.77 13.52
C PHE A 79 2.22 8.27 13.73
N GLU A 80 2.22 7.77 14.97
CA GLU A 80 1.92 6.37 15.26
C GLU A 80 0.46 6.01 14.97
N GLU A 81 -0.47 6.94 15.26
CA GLU A 81 -1.88 6.79 14.87
C GLU A 81 -2.02 6.64 13.35
N SER A 82 -1.32 7.48 12.60
CA SER A 82 -1.30 7.44 11.13
C SER A 82 -0.72 6.10 10.62
N VAL A 83 0.41 5.67 11.18
CA VAL A 83 1.08 4.40 10.81
C VAL A 83 0.18 3.20 11.11
N SER A 84 -0.52 3.21 12.24
CA SER A 84 -1.44 2.14 12.62
C SER A 84 -2.61 2.01 11.64
N ALA A 85 -3.20 3.13 11.23
CA ALA A 85 -4.24 3.17 10.20
C ALA A 85 -3.72 2.62 8.86
N ILE A 86 -2.53 3.06 8.43
CA ILE A 86 -1.92 2.59 7.19
C ILE A 86 -1.64 1.07 7.23
N LYS A 87 -1.09 0.55 8.33
CA LYS A 87 -0.84 -0.90 8.49
C LYS A 87 -2.13 -1.72 8.32
N SER A 88 -3.24 -1.25 8.90
CA SER A 88 -4.55 -1.88 8.76
C SER A 88 -5.06 -1.83 7.31
N ASP A 89 -4.89 -0.70 6.63
CA ASP A 89 -5.25 -0.54 5.22
C ASP A 89 -4.42 -1.46 4.30
N ILE A 90 -3.12 -1.61 4.55
CA ILE A 90 -2.24 -2.53 3.79
C ILE A 90 -2.75 -3.98 3.91
N ILE A 91 -3.06 -4.44 5.12
CA ILE A 91 -3.59 -5.80 5.36
C ILE A 91 -4.92 -5.99 4.63
N SER A 92 -5.84 -5.02 4.78
CA SER A 92 -7.17 -5.10 4.16
C SER A 92 -7.09 -5.13 2.64
N ASN A 93 -6.26 -4.26 2.03
CA ASN A 93 -6.06 -4.21 0.59
C ASN A 93 -5.35 -5.48 0.08
N ARG A 94 -4.36 -6.01 0.81
CA ARG A 94 -3.70 -7.29 0.49
C ARG A 94 -4.72 -8.41 0.38
N ASP A 95 -5.54 -8.59 1.41
CA ASP A 95 -6.47 -9.71 1.47
C ASP A 95 -7.55 -9.61 0.38
N GLU A 96 -8.05 -8.40 0.11
CA GLU A 96 -9.03 -8.17 -0.95
C GLU A 96 -8.42 -8.35 -2.35
N ILE A 97 -7.15 -7.98 -2.58
CA ILE A 97 -6.42 -8.29 -3.84
C ILE A 97 -6.29 -9.80 -4.04
N ILE A 98 -5.81 -10.53 -3.03
CA ILE A 98 -5.65 -12.00 -3.07
C ILE A 98 -6.99 -12.66 -3.39
N LYS A 99 -8.04 -12.24 -2.71
CA LYS A 99 -9.40 -12.73 -2.91
C LYS A 99 -9.88 -12.47 -4.34
N LYS A 100 -9.71 -11.26 -4.88
CA LYS A 100 -10.13 -10.94 -6.26
C LYS A 100 -9.41 -11.80 -7.30
N ILE A 101 -8.09 -11.92 -7.19
CA ILE A 101 -7.28 -12.67 -8.17
C ILE A 101 -7.57 -14.18 -8.11
N SER A 102 -8.05 -14.67 -6.97
CA SER A 102 -8.52 -16.06 -6.85
C SER A 102 -9.82 -16.35 -7.61
N GLN A 103 -10.59 -15.32 -8.00
CA GLN A 103 -11.84 -15.48 -8.73
C GLN A 103 -11.58 -15.74 -10.23
N PRO A 104 -12.36 -16.62 -10.90
CA PRO A 104 -12.19 -16.90 -12.33
C PRO A 104 -12.32 -15.66 -13.23
N THR A 105 -13.10 -14.69 -12.79
CA THR A 105 -13.32 -13.40 -13.46
C THR A 105 -13.42 -12.31 -12.39
N TYR A 106 -12.65 -11.25 -12.53
CA TYR A 106 -12.66 -10.10 -11.62
C TYR A 106 -12.60 -8.80 -12.42
N ARG A 107 -13.05 -7.70 -11.80
CA ARG A 107 -13.01 -6.38 -12.44
C ARG A 107 -11.63 -5.76 -12.27
N GLN A 108 -10.93 -5.53 -13.38
CA GLN A 108 -9.60 -4.94 -13.40
C GLN A 108 -9.52 -3.59 -12.69
N ALA A 109 -10.50 -2.71 -12.92
CA ALA A 109 -10.56 -1.40 -12.26
C ALA A 109 -10.59 -1.52 -10.72
N SER A 110 -11.28 -2.54 -10.18
CA SER A 110 -11.34 -2.77 -8.74
C SER A 110 -10.00 -3.26 -8.19
N LEU A 111 -9.31 -4.15 -8.92
CA LEU A 111 -7.95 -4.57 -8.56
C LEU A 111 -6.99 -3.36 -8.53
N GLN A 112 -7.05 -2.52 -9.56
CA GLN A 112 -6.23 -1.31 -9.65
C GLN A 112 -6.48 -0.36 -8.48
N THR A 113 -7.74 -0.13 -8.08
CA THR A 113 -8.06 0.70 -6.92
C THR A 113 -7.36 0.23 -5.65
N HIS A 114 -7.40 -1.07 -5.32
CA HIS A 114 -6.72 -1.59 -4.13
C HIS A 114 -5.20 -1.55 -4.25
N ALA A 115 -4.65 -1.82 -5.44
CA ALA A 115 -3.22 -1.71 -5.68
C ALA A 115 -2.73 -0.26 -5.55
N ASP A 116 -3.49 0.71 -6.02
CA ASP A 116 -3.19 2.14 -5.92
C ASP A 116 -3.24 2.60 -4.46
N PHE A 117 -4.22 2.14 -3.68
CA PHE A 117 -4.29 2.41 -2.25
C PHE A 117 -3.07 1.86 -1.52
N LEU A 118 -2.73 0.59 -1.74
CA LEU A 118 -1.58 -0.06 -1.13
C LEU A 118 -0.26 0.64 -1.48
N LEU A 119 -0.12 1.14 -2.71
CA LEU A 119 1.06 1.90 -3.12
C LEU A 119 1.15 3.25 -2.41
N GLN A 120 0.04 3.99 -2.34
CA GLN A 120 -0.04 5.25 -1.61
C GLN A 120 0.29 5.05 -0.13
N ASP A 121 -0.21 3.96 0.45
CA ASP A 121 0.03 3.57 1.84
C ASP A 121 1.52 3.33 2.12
N ILE A 122 2.19 2.53 1.28
CA ILE A 122 3.63 2.28 1.39
C ILE A 122 4.41 3.60 1.30
N GLU A 123 4.06 4.45 0.34
CA GLU A 123 4.75 5.73 0.13
C GLU A 123 4.60 6.67 1.35
N ILE A 124 3.37 6.83 1.86
CA ILE A 124 3.09 7.69 3.01
C ILE A 124 3.74 7.12 4.26
N MET A 125 3.60 5.81 4.52
CA MET A 125 4.19 5.16 5.68
C MET A 125 5.71 5.30 5.72
N THR A 126 6.39 5.16 4.58
CA THR A 126 7.84 5.34 4.48
C THR A 126 8.25 6.76 4.93
N LYS A 127 7.51 7.78 4.48
CA LYS A 127 7.78 9.18 4.86
C LYS A 127 7.53 9.43 6.35
N ILE A 128 6.44 8.86 6.89
CA ILE A 128 6.08 9.03 8.30
C ILE A 128 7.11 8.34 9.21
N VAL A 129 7.43 7.08 8.94
CA VAL A 129 8.40 6.33 9.74
C VAL A 129 9.79 6.97 9.67
N GLY A 130 10.23 7.41 8.48
CA GLY A 130 11.48 8.15 8.35
C GLY A 130 11.53 9.41 9.21
N MET A 131 10.41 10.12 9.33
CA MET A 131 10.30 11.27 10.23
C MET A 131 10.31 10.87 11.71
N GLN A 132 9.62 9.79 12.09
CA GLN A 132 9.62 9.30 13.47
C GLN A 132 11.03 8.88 13.90
N ILE A 133 11.77 8.17 13.03
CA ILE A 133 13.18 7.80 13.24
C ILE A 133 14.03 9.06 13.42
N TYR A 134 13.88 10.05 12.54
CA TYR A 134 14.61 11.31 12.66
C TYR A 134 14.33 12.03 13.99
N ILE A 135 13.07 12.04 14.43
CA ILE A 135 12.68 12.61 15.72
C ILE A 135 13.32 11.85 16.87
N ASP A 136 13.25 10.52 16.87
CA ASP A 136 13.80 9.68 17.95
C ASP A 136 15.33 9.85 18.04
N LEU A 137 16.04 9.88 16.93
CA LEU A 137 17.48 10.18 16.90
C LEU A 137 17.79 11.59 17.40
N THR A 138 16.96 12.59 17.06
CA THR A 138 17.10 13.97 17.58
C THR A 138 16.91 14.02 19.10
N LEU A 139 16.14 13.09 19.66
CA LEU A 139 15.90 12.96 21.09
C LEU A 139 16.88 11.99 21.78
N ASN A 140 17.93 11.52 21.08
CA ASN A 140 18.88 10.51 21.54
C ASN A 140 18.20 9.20 21.98
N ASN A 141 17.16 8.78 21.26
CA ASN A 141 16.42 7.54 21.50
C ASN A 141 16.65 6.53 20.37
N GLU A 142 17.90 6.06 20.26
CA GLU A 142 18.35 5.17 19.19
C GLU A 142 17.63 3.80 19.21
N GLU A 143 17.33 3.28 20.40
CA GLU A 143 16.57 2.05 20.58
C GLU A 143 15.19 2.16 19.91
N MET A 144 14.47 3.26 20.17
CA MET A 144 13.16 3.45 19.55
C MET A 144 13.24 3.67 18.04
N ALA A 145 14.26 4.39 17.56
CA ALA A 145 14.50 4.56 16.13
C ALA A 145 14.72 3.20 15.44
N HIS A 146 15.49 2.31 16.06
CA HIS A 146 15.72 0.96 15.58
C HIS A 146 14.43 0.12 15.56
N ASP A 147 13.66 0.12 16.65
CA ASP A 147 12.40 -0.62 16.74
C ASP A 147 11.37 -0.16 15.68
N ARG A 148 11.31 1.14 15.40
CA ARG A 148 10.45 1.69 14.33
C ARG A 148 10.87 1.18 12.96
N LEU A 149 12.17 1.11 12.70
CA LEU A 149 12.69 0.57 11.45
C LEU A 149 12.30 -0.91 11.31
N LEU A 150 12.50 -1.72 12.34
CA LEU A 150 12.10 -3.13 12.34
C LEU A 150 10.58 -3.31 12.14
N SER A 151 9.77 -2.47 12.80
CA SER A 151 8.31 -2.49 12.63
C SER A 151 7.90 -2.15 11.19
N PHE A 152 8.60 -1.21 10.56
CA PHE A 152 8.40 -0.88 9.15
C PHE A 152 8.81 -2.02 8.22
N GLU A 153 9.98 -2.64 8.43
CA GLU A 153 10.42 -3.81 7.67
C GLU A 153 9.39 -4.95 7.75
N GLY A 154 8.89 -5.25 8.95
CA GLY A 154 7.83 -6.26 9.13
C GLY A 154 6.53 -5.92 8.39
N SER A 155 6.23 -4.64 8.22
CA SER A 155 5.07 -4.20 7.41
C SER A 155 5.34 -4.34 5.92
N MET A 156 6.58 -4.08 5.47
CA MET A 156 6.98 -4.29 4.08
C MET A 156 7.03 -5.78 3.71
N GLU A 157 7.34 -6.68 4.66
CA GLU A 157 7.24 -8.12 4.42
C GLU A 157 5.83 -8.56 4.01
N LEU A 158 4.77 -7.91 4.51
CA LEU A 158 3.39 -8.24 4.14
C LEU A 158 3.15 -8.14 2.63
N VAL A 159 3.90 -7.27 1.95
CA VAL A 159 3.75 -6.99 0.52
C VAL A 159 4.86 -7.60 -0.34
N SER A 160 6.07 -7.76 0.22
CA SER A 160 7.26 -8.20 -0.51
C SER A 160 7.57 -9.70 -0.36
N LYS A 161 7.08 -10.36 0.69
CA LYS A 161 7.36 -11.78 0.96
C LYS A 161 6.65 -12.67 -0.05
N GLN A 162 7.38 -13.65 -0.60
CA GLN A 162 6.83 -14.65 -1.51
C GLN A 162 6.08 -15.76 -0.75
N ASP A 163 4.90 -15.43 -0.22
CA ASP A 163 4.08 -16.33 0.59
C ASP A 163 2.72 -16.68 -0.04
N ILE A 164 2.32 -16.00 -1.12
CA ILE A 164 1.01 -16.20 -1.76
C ILE A 164 1.08 -17.35 -2.77
N PRO A 165 0.30 -18.43 -2.58
CA PRO A 165 0.25 -19.53 -3.54
C PRO A 165 -0.39 -19.07 -4.86
N TYR A 166 0.35 -19.18 -5.97
CA TYR A 166 -0.14 -18.73 -7.27
C TYR A 166 -0.59 -19.91 -8.15
N LYS A 167 -1.90 -20.16 -8.21
CA LYS A 167 -2.49 -21.27 -8.98
C LYS A 167 -2.73 -20.89 -10.46
N THR A 168 -2.06 -21.63 -11.35
CA THR A 168 -2.47 -21.95 -12.73
C THR A 168 -2.70 -20.80 -13.73
N ASN A 169 -1.58 -20.22 -14.17
CA ASN A 169 -1.26 -19.92 -15.58
C ASN A 169 0.14 -19.27 -15.69
N TYR A 170 0.91 -19.24 -14.59
CA TYR A 170 2.28 -18.71 -14.53
C TYR A 170 3.10 -19.10 -15.75
N LEU A 171 3.21 -20.37 -16.10
CA LEU A 171 3.98 -20.80 -17.29
C LEU A 171 3.40 -20.31 -18.63
N LYS A 172 2.08 -20.11 -18.75
CA LYS A 172 1.42 -19.60 -19.97
C LYS A 172 1.57 -18.08 -20.11
N GLU A 173 1.45 -17.32 -19.03
CA GLU A 173 1.60 -15.86 -19.03
C GLU A 173 3.08 -15.42 -19.00
N LEU A 174 3.96 -16.16 -18.29
CA LEU A 174 5.42 -16.00 -18.42
C LEU A 174 5.84 -16.31 -19.85
N ALA A 175 5.38 -17.43 -20.46
CA ALA A 175 5.74 -17.78 -21.84
C ALA A 175 5.27 -16.75 -22.88
N LYS A 176 4.14 -16.07 -22.65
CA LYS A 176 3.70 -14.94 -23.50
C LYS A 176 4.62 -13.72 -23.38
N LYS A 177 5.21 -13.47 -22.21
CA LYS A 177 6.22 -12.41 -22.01
C LYS A 177 7.67 -12.86 -22.33
N LEU A 178 7.94 -14.16 -22.39
CA LEU A 178 9.27 -14.80 -22.54
C LEU A 178 9.62 -15.25 -23.97
N LEU A 179 9.19 -14.52 -24.99
CA LEU A 179 9.79 -14.69 -26.32
C LEU A 179 11.29 -14.30 -26.37
N TYR A 180 11.87 -13.84 -25.25
CA TYR A 180 13.24 -13.31 -25.18
C TYR A 180 14.21 -13.99 -24.20
N VAL A 181 13.83 -14.98 -23.38
CA VAL A 181 14.82 -15.64 -22.50
C VAL A 181 14.97 -17.11 -22.87
N LYS A 182 16.08 -17.37 -23.57
CA LYS A 182 16.60 -18.72 -23.84
C LYS A 182 16.62 -19.57 -22.58
N LYS A 183 16.02 -20.77 -22.69
CA LYS A 183 16.34 -22.01 -21.95
C LYS A 183 16.96 -21.79 -20.56
N SER A 184 16.14 -21.68 -19.52
CA SER A 184 16.58 -21.94 -18.16
C SER A 184 15.90 -23.20 -17.62
N LYS A 185 16.71 -24.08 -17.02
CA LYS A 185 16.37 -25.40 -16.48
C LYS A 185 15.53 -25.28 -15.20
N TRP A 186 14.28 -24.82 -15.27
CA TRP A 186 13.49 -24.47 -14.09
C TRP A 186 12.21 -25.29 -13.87
N ILE A 187 12.23 -26.60 -14.17
CA ILE A 187 11.16 -27.50 -13.73
C ILE A 187 11.78 -28.75 -13.12
N LYS A 188 12.15 -28.64 -11.85
CA LYS A 188 12.33 -29.76 -10.92
C LYS A 188 11.84 -29.32 -9.55
N ASN A 189 10.53 -29.18 -9.38
CA ASN A 189 9.82 -29.42 -8.11
C ASN A 189 8.32 -29.20 -8.31
N ASN A 190 7.49 -30.16 -7.88
CA ASN A 190 6.03 -30.16 -7.93
C ASN A 190 5.36 -29.21 -6.93
N SER A 191 6.04 -28.13 -6.53
CA SER A 191 5.56 -27.17 -5.55
C SER A 191 4.84 -26.02 -6.26
N ILE A 192 3.65 -25.63 -5.76
CA ILE A 192 2.94 -24.45 -6.28
C ILE A 192 3.87 -23.24 -6.11
N PRO A 193 4.17 -22.47 -7.18
CA PRO A 193 5.02 -21.30 -7.06
C PRO A 193 4.37 -20.30 -6.10
N LYS A 194 5.17 -19.76 -5.18
CA LYS A 194 4.77 -18.65 -4.31
C LYS A 194 5.30 -17.35 -4.90
N VAL A 195 4.47 -16.32 -4.86
CA VAL A 195 4.81 -14.97 -5.34
C VAL A 195 4.49 -13.98 -4.23
N SER A 196 5.13 -12.81 -4.27
CA SER A 196 4.79 -11.71 -3.37
C SER A 196 3.53 -10.99 -3.83
N LEU A 197 2.93 -10.20 -2.95
CA LEU A 197 1.80 -9.35 -3.32
C LEU A 197 2.20 -8.34 -4.38
N LEU A 198 3.39 -7.75 -4.27
CA LEU A 198 3.91 -6.81 -5.27
C LEU A 198 4.11 -7.48 -6.63
N GLU A 199 4.66 -8.69 -6.68
CA GLU A 199 4.77 -9.48 -7.92
C GLU A 199 3.39 -9.83 -8.48
N LEU A 200 2.44 -10.17 -7.61
CA LEU A 200 1.06 -10.46 -7.98
C LEU A 200 0.39 -9.24 -8.60
N ILE A 201 0.47 -8.08 -7.96
CA ILE A 201 0.00 -6.81 -8.51
C ILE A 201 0.68 -6.54 -9.85
N HIS A 202 2.01 -6.61 -9.93
CA HIS A 202 2.75 -6.35 -11.17
C HIS A 202 2.28 -7.21 -12.34
N ASN A 203 1.93 -8.47 -12.09
CA ASN A 203 1.46 -9.38 -13.14
C ASN A 203 0.05 -9.07 -13.64
N HIS A 204 -0.80 -8.48 -12.81
CA HIS A 204 -2.20 -8.21 -13.14
C HIS A 204 -2.49 -6.72 -13.36
N TYR A 205 -1.58 -5.81 -13.03
CA TYR A 205 -1.79 -4.37 -13.11
C TYR A 205 -1.64 -3.86 -14.56
N SER A 206 -2.57 -3.01 -15.01
CA SER A 206 -2.51 -2.45 -16.35
C SER A 206 -1.61 -1.22 -16.39
N TYR A 207 -0.37 -1.41 -16.83
CA TYR A 207 0.58 -0.34 -17.02
C TYR A 207 0.20 0.55 -18.22
N SER A 208 0.35 1.85 -18.03
CA SER A 208 0.25 2.94 -18.99
C SER A 208 1.56 3.73 -18.97
N LYS A 209 1.80 4.59 -19.98
CA LYS A 209 3.01 5.43 -20.02
C LYS A 209 3.24 6.28 -18.75
N ASN A 210 2.19 6.50 -17.94
CA ASN A 210 2.23 7.39 -16.78
C ASN A 210 2.46 6.66 -15.43
N ASN A 211 2.48 5.32 -15.38
CA ASN A 211 2.55 4.54 -14.11
C ASN A 211 3.58 3.39 -14.12
N ILE A 212 4.50 3.36 -15.10
CA ILE A 212 5.51 2.31 -15.28
C ILE A 212 6.63 2.35 -14.23
N ASP A 213 7.07 3.54 -13.80
CA ASP A 213 8.33 3.68 -13.05
C ASP A 213 8.28 3.25 -11.59
N LEU A 214 7.11 3.28 -10.96
CA LEU A 214 7.01 3.10 -9.51
C LEU A 214 7.02 1.63 -9.11
N PHE A 215 6.12 0.81 -9.65
CA PHE A 215 6.01 -0.61 -9.26
C PHE A 215 7.17 -1.48 -9.73
N ILE A 216 7.82 -1.17 -10.86
CA ILE A 216 8.95 -1.95 -11.37
C ILE A 216 10.16 -1.83 -10.44
N ASN A 217 10.33 -0.67 -9.80
CA ASN A 217 11.54 -0.36 -9.04
C ASN A 217 11.38 -0.53 -7.53
N VAL A 218 10.16 -0.68 -6.99
CA VAL A 218 9.95 -0.80 -5.54
C VAL A 218 10.63 -2.04 -4.95
N ASN A 219 10.52 -3.21 -5.60
CA ASN A 219 11.21 -4.42 -5.12
C ASN A 219 12.74 -4.26 -5.15
N THR A 220 13.27 -3.67 -6.22
CA THR A 220 14.71 -3.38 -6.35
C THR A 220 15.18 -2.42 -5.26
N LYS A 221 14.44 -1.32 -5.03
CA LYS A 221 14.75 -0.33 -4.00
C LYS A 221 14.64 -0.88 -2.57
N LEU A 222 13.70 -1.80 -2.31
CA LEU A 222 13.59 -2.49 -1.03
C LEU A 222 14.80 -3.42 -0.80
N ILE A 223 15.21 -4.17 -1.83
CA ILE A 223 16.40 -5.03 -1.75
C ILE A 223 17.67 -4.20 -1.54
N GLU A 224 17.83 -3.08 -2.26
CA GLU A 224 18.92 -2.12 -2.08
C GLU A 224 18.93 -1.57 -0.64
N PHE A 225 17.77 -1.19 -0.10
CA PHE A 225 17.65 -0.69 1.27
C PHE A 225 18.12 -1.71 2.32
N HIS A 226 17.73 -2.98 2.19
CA HIS A 226 18.17 -4.04 3.12
C HIS A 226 19.67 -4.39 2.98
N GLN A 227 20.29 -4.08 1.83
CA GLN A 227 21.72 -4.23 1.62
C GLN A 227 22.50 -3.07 2.25
N ASP A 228 21.98 -1.84 2.15
CA ASP A 228 22.59 -0.64 2.74
C ASP A 228 22.40 -0.50 4.26
N SER A 229 21.30 -1.03 4.82
CA SER A 229 21.04 -0.99 6.27
C SER A 229 22.04 -1.82 7.09
N ASN A 230 22.59 -2.89 6.50
CA ASN A 230 23.68 -3.68 7.09
C ASN A 230 25.04 -2.96 7.10
N VAL A 231 25.19 -1.86 6.36
CA VAL A 231 26.48 -1.13 6.20
C VAL A 231 26.46 0.23 6.90
N ASN A 232 25.30 0.84 7.13
CA ASN A 232 25.21 2.26 7.52
C ASN A 232 24.74 2.55 8.95
N LEU A 233 24.35 1.55 9.75
CA LEU A 233 24.08 1.78 11.17
C LEU A 233 25.35 1.96 12.03
N SER A 234 26.55 1.66 11.51
CA SER A 234 27.82 1.76 12.25
C SER A 234 28.58 3.08 12.06
N ASN A 235 28.20 3.94 11.11
CA ASN A 235 29.03 5.07 10.67
C ASN A 235 28.52 6.45 11.09
N THR A 236 27.41 6.54 11.84
CA THR A 236 26.84 7.84 12.25
C THR A 236 27.17 8.23 13.70
N GLU A 237 27.74 7.31 14.49
CA GLU A 237 28.01 7.51 15.93
C GLU A 237 29.24 8.37 16.29
N THR A 238 30.07 8.79 15.33
CA THR A 238 31.37 9.43 15.67
C THR A 238 31.52 10.91 15.34
N ALA A 239 30.50 11.61 14.83
CA ALA A 239 30.72 12.96 14.27
C ALA A 239 29.99 14.15 14.93
N LYS A 240 29.16 14.01 15.97
CA LYS A 240 28.32 15.15 16.42
C LYS A 240 28.17 15.44 17.92
N ILE A 241 29.09 15.04 18.79
CA ILE A 241 29.04 15.46 20.22
C ILE A 241 30.31 16.18 20.73
N GLU A 242 31.37 16.35 19.93
CA GLU A 242 32.63 16.96 20.43
C GLU A 242 32.83 18.48 20.23
N THR A 243 31.78 19.29 19.99
CA THR A 243 31.97 20.76 19.87
C THR A 243 31.08 21.63 20.75
N GLU A 244 30.78 21.19 21.97
CA GLU A 244 30.33 22.10 23.05
C GLU A 244 31.12 21.88 24.35
N LYS A 245 32.45 21.97 24.27
CA LYS A 245 33.28 22.37 25.42
C LYS A 245 34.47 23.21 24.94
N LYS A 246 34.30 24.53 24.94
CA LYS A 246 35.28 25.53 25.38
C LYS A 246 34.66 26.91 25.47
#